data_AF-A0A976CHT7-F1
#
_entry.id   AF-A0A976CHT7-F1
#
_cell.length_a   1.000
_cell.length_b   1.000
_cell.length_c   1.000
_cell.angle_alpha   90.00
_cell.angle_beta   90.00
_cell.angle_gamma   90.00
#
_symmetry.space_group_name_H-M   'P 1'
#
loop_
_entity.id
_entity.type
_entity.pdbx_description
1 polymer ?
#
loop_
_entity_poly.entity_id
_entity_poly.type
_entity_poly.pdbx_seq_one_letter_code
_entity_poly.pdbx_strand_id
1 'polypeptide(L)' 'MTFEAVFSLVKQLSLSEKLRLIKWMVPEIERELVVVRPTPRKSLWGLCADLGTAPSAADIDEVRTEEWANFPREDF' A
#
# COMPACT_ATOMS: atom_id res chain seq x y z
N MET A 1 3.51 11.00 30.66
CA MET A 1 3.96 12.35 30.27
C MET A 1 2.80 13.01 29.53
N THR A 2 2.38 14.23 29.88
CA THR A 2 1.22 14.90 29.21
C THR A 2 1.70 15.91 28.17
N PHE A 3 0.82 16.32 27.26
CA PHE A 3 1.15 17.32 26.23
C PHE A 3 1.57 18.66 26.86
N GLU A 4 0.88 19.09 27.90
CA GLU A 4 1.13 20.36 28.61
C GLU A 4 2.51 20.36 29.25
N ALA A 5 2.92 19.22 29.82
CA ALA A 5 4.25 19.06 30.39
C ALA A 5 5.34 19.14 29.30
N VAL A 6 5.15 18.46 28.16
CA VAL A 6 6.08 18.51 27.02
C VAL A 6 6.15 19.92 26.42
N PHE A 7 5.00 20.57 26.23
CA PHE A 7 4.91 21.91 25.67
C PHE A 7 5.61 22.95 26.54
N SER A 8 5.49 22.80 27.87
CA SER A 8 6.21 23.64 28.84
C SER A 8 7.72 23.50 28.72
N LEU A 9 8.23 22.29 28.45
CA LEU A 9 9.66 22.05 28.20
C LEU A 9 10.11 22.65 26.86
N VAL A 10 9.32 22.46 25.79
CA VAL A 10 9.64 23.04 24.47
C VAL A 10 9.69 24.57 24.53
N LYS A 11 8.88 25.22 25.37
CA LYS A 11 8.94 26.67 25.56
C LYS A 11 10.29 27.16 26.08
N GLN A 12 10.99 26.37 26.89
CA GLN A 12 12.28 26.71 27.48
C GLN A 12 13.44 26.63 26.49
N LEU A 13 13.25 25.97 25.34
CA LEU A 13 14.26 25.89 24.28
C LEU A 13 14.55 27.24 23.63
N SER A 14 15.79 27.42 23.20
CA SER A 14 16.19 28.53 22.34
C SER A 14 15.47 28.45 20.97
N LEU A 15 15.49 29.56 20.22
CA LEU A 15 14.84 29.61 18.91
C LEU A 15 15.43 28.57 17.94
N SER A 16 16.75 28.39 17.93
CA SER A 16 17.44 27.43 17.06
C SER A 16 17.06 25.99 17.40
N GLU A 17 16.91 25.66 18.67
CA GLU A 17 16.47 24.34 19.13
C GLU A 17 15.01 24.07 18.78
N LYS A 18 14.13 25.06 18.91
CA LYS A 18 12.72 24.94 18.46
C LYS A 18 12.64 24.66 16.96
N LEU A 19 13.42 25.38 16.15
CA LEU A 19 13.50 25.14 14.71
C LEU A 19 14.05 23.75 14.38
N ARG A 20 15.07 23.30 15.11
CA ARG A 20 15.60 21.93 14.95
C ARG A 20 14.56 20.88 15.30
N LEU A 21 13.80 21.06 16.38
CA LEU A 21 12.73 20.16 16.79
C LEU A 21 11.66 20.06 15.71
N ILE A 22 11.16 21.20 15.21
CA ILE A 22 10.17 21.24 14.13
C ILE A 22 10.70 20.53 12.87
N LYS A 23 11.94 20.81 12.47
CA LYS A 23 12.57 20.17 11.31
C LYS A 23 12.60 18.64 11.42
N TRP A 24 12.73 18.10 12.63
CA TRP A 24 12.74 16.66 12.88
C TRP A 24 11.33 16.07 12.96
N MET A 25 10.41 16.74 13.67
CA MET A 25 9.06 16.21 13.92
C MET A 25 8.15 16.27 12.69
N VAL A 26 8.26 17.30 11.85
CA VAL A 26 7.34 17.48 10.71
C VAL A 26 7.37 16.28 9.74
N PRO A 27 8.54 15.79 9.27
CA PRO A 27 8.59 14.62 8.40
C PRO A 27 8.06 13.32 9.03
N GLU A 28 8.21 13.17 10.34
CA GLU A 28 7.69 12.01 11.09
C GLU A 28 6.16 12.03 11.10
N ILE A 29 5.58 13.18 11.45
CA ILE A 29 4.12 13.42 11.41
C ILE A 29 3.57 13.20 9.99
N GLU A 30 4.25 13.70 8.96
CA GLU A 30 3.85 13.50 7.56
C GLU A 30 3.76 12.01 7.19
N ARG A 31 4.74 11.19 7.60
CA ARG A 31 4.73 9.74 7.35
C ARG A 31 3.57 9.06 8.05
N GLU A 32 3.31 9.39 9.31
CA GLU A 32 2.17 8.86 10.05
C GLU A 32 0.83 9.25 9.38
N LEU A 33 0.71 10.49 8.91
CA LEU A 33 -0.48 10.97 8.20
C LEU A 33 -0.71 10.25 6.86
N VAL A 34 0.36 9.89 6.13
CA VAL A 34 0.24 9.10 4.89
C VAL A 34 -0.33 7.70 5.19
N VAL A 35 0.08 7.08 6.28
CA VAL A 35 -0.47 5.78 6.71
C VAL A 35 -1.95 5.89 7.11
N VAL A 36 -2.34 7.01 7.73
CA VAL A 36 -3.70 7.25 8.21
C VAL A 36 -4.68 7.63 7.10
N ARG A 37 -4.21 8.14 5.96
CA ARG A 37 -5.07 8.47 4.81
C ARG A 37 -5.19 7.24 3.89
N PRO A 38 -6.23 6.40 4.02
CA PRO A 38 -6.45 5.36 3.03
C PRO A 38 -6.58 6.02 1.67
N THR A 39 -5.69 5.67 0.74
CA THR A 39 -5.92 5.99 -0.66
C THR A 39 -7.27 5.41 -1.05
N PRO A 40 -8.17 6.19 -1.68
CA PRO A 40 -9.46 5.65 -2.09
C PRO A 40 -9.19 4.47 -3.00
N ARG A 41 -9.68 3.28 -2.59
CA ARG A 41 -9.50 2.06 -3.37
C ARG A 41 -10.19 2.27 -4.70
N LYS A 42 -9.44 2.13 -5.79
CA LYS A 42 -10.03 2.07 -7.13
C LYS A 42 -10.77 0.74 -7.27
N SER A 43 -11.95 0.78 -7.87
CA SER A 43 -12.65 -0.45 -8.24
C SER A 43 -11.80 -1.23 -9.25
N LEU A 44 -11.67 -2.55 -9.07
CA LEU A 44 -11.10 -3.45 -10.08
C LEU A 44 -12.11 -3.78 -11.20
N TRP A 45 -13.35 -3.32 -11.06
CA TRP A 45 -14.37 -3.50 -12.07
C TRP A 45 -13.95 -2.85 -13.38
N GLY A 46 -13.94 -3.61 -14.47
CA GLY A 46 -13.54 -3.16 -15.80
C GLY A 46 -12.02 -3.14 -16.05
N LEU A 47 -11.20 -3.65 -15.13
CA LEU A 47 -9.74 -3.75 -15.33
C LEU A 47 -9.35 -4.53 -16.61
N CYS A 48 -10.18 -5.51 -16.98
CA CYS A 48 -9.97 -6.36 -18.16
C CYS A 48 -10.95 -6.05 -19.30
N ALA A 49 -11.63 -4.90 -19.29
CA ALA A 49 -12.65 -4.59 -20.30
C ALA A 49 -12.08 -4.48 -21.73
N ASP A 50 -10.80 -4.14 -21.83
CA ASP A 50 -10.02 -4.08 -23.07
C ASP A 50 -9.67 -5.46 -23.64
N LEU A 51 -9.67 -6.51 -22.82
CA LEU A 51 -9.45 -7.90 -23.25
C LEU A 51 -10.66 -8.51 -23.96
N GLY A 52 -11.79 -7.79 -24.02
CA GLY A 52 -12.99 -8.22 -24.70
C GLY A 52 -13.81 -9.24 -23.91
N THR A 53 -14.44 -10.18 -24.61
CA THR A 53 -15.30 -11.20 -23.98
C THR A 53 -14.43 -12.22 -23.26
N ALA A 54 -14.72 -12.46 -21.97
CA ALA A 54 -14.04 -13.50 -21.23
C ALA A 54 -14.28 -14.88 -21.87
N PRO A 55 -13.26 -15.76 -21.93
CA PRO A 55 -13.41 -17.12 -22.44
C PRO A 55 -14.47 -17.88 -21.63
N SER A 56 -15.16 -18.81 -22.29
CA SER A 56 -16.11 -19.68 -21.63
C SER A 56 -15.41 -20.67 -20.70
N ALA A 57 -16.15 -21.28 -19.78
CA ALA A 57 -15.61 -22.34 -18.93
C ALA A 57 -15.04 -23.51 -19.75
N ALA A 58 -15.70 -23.85 -20.87
CA ALA A 58 -15.23 -24.89 -21.78
C ALA A 58 -13.89 -24.53 -22.44
N ASP A 59 -13.75 -23.28 -22.94
CA ASP A 59 -12.50 -22.80 -23.53
C ASP A 59 -11.35 -22.84 -22.50
N ILE A 60 -11.64 -22.49 -21.25
CA ILE A 60 -10.65 -22.53 -20.17
C ILE A 60 -10.23 -23.96 -19.84
N ASP A 61 -11.18 -24.90 -19.81
CA ASP A 61 -10.91 -26.30 -19.47
C ASP A 61 -10.14 -27.02 -20.60
N GLU A 62 -10.44 -26.70 -21.86
CA GLU A 62 -9.71 -27.19 -23.03
C GLU A 62 -8.24 -26.72 -22.99
N VAL A 63 -8.00 -25.42 -22.91
CA VAL A 63 -6.65 -24.85 -22.84
C VAL A 63 -5.89 -25.37 -21.62
N ARG A 64 -6.55 -25.50 -20.46
CA ARG A 64 -5.91 -26.10 -19.27
C ARG A 64 -5.43 -27.53 -19.56
N THR A 65 -6.25 -28.33 -20.24
CA THR A 65 -5.89 -29.71 -20.58
C THR A 65 -4.71 -29.74 -21.55
N GLU A 66 -4.69 -28.88 -22.57
CA GLU A 66 -3.60 -28.76 -23.55
C GLU A 66 -2.28 -28.35 -22.90
N GLU A 67 -2.30 -27.28 -22.09
CA GLU A 67 -1.11 -26.77 -21.40
C GLU A 67 -0.54 -27.81 -20.42
N TRP A 68 -1.42 -28.52 -19.71
CA TRP A 68 -1.02 -29.52 -18.71
C TRP A 68 -0.65 -30.88 -19.32
N ALA A 69 -1.00 -31.15 -20.59
CA ALA A 69 -0.63 -32.38 -21.28
C ALA A 69 0.89 -32.52 -21.43
N ASN A 70 1.61 -31.40 -21.55
CA ASN A 70 3.07 -31.36 -21.70
C ASN A 70 3.81 -31.04 -20.39
N PHE A 71 3.09 -30.93 -19.28
CA PHE A 71 3.71 -30.64 -17.99
C PHE A 71 4.45 -31.89 -17.48
N PRO A 72 5.74 -31.79 -17.10
CA PRO A 72 6.49 -32.94 -16.61
C PRO A 72 5.78 -33.53 -15.40
N ARG A 73 5.36 -34.79 -15.49
CA ARG A 73 4.85 -35.54 -14.34
C ARG A 73 6.03 -36.23 -13.67
N GLU A 74 6.19 -36.02 -12.38
CA GLU A 74 7.10 -36.82 -11.55
C GLU A 74 6.47 -38.18 -11.26
N ASP A 75 6.11 -38.91 -12.32
CA ASP A 75 5.66 -40.29 -12.22
C ASP A 75 6.92 -41.16 -12.23
N PHE A 76 7.49 -41.38 -11.03
CA PHE A 76 8.52 -42.39 -10.76
C PHE A 76 7.91 -43.79 -10.62
#